data_AF-A0A7K3PQN1-F1
#
_entry.id   AF-A0A7K3PQN1-F1
#
_cell.length_a   1.000
_cell.length_b   1.000
_cell.length_c   1.000
_cell.angle_alpha   90.00
_cell.angle_beta   90.00
_cell.angle_gamma   90.00
#
_symmetry.space_group_name_H-M   'P 1'
#
loop_
_entity.id
_entity.type
_entity.pdbx_description
1 polymer ?
#
loop_
_entity_poly.entity_id
_entity_poly.type
_entity_poly.pdbx_seq_one_letter_code
_entity_poly.pdbx_strand_id
1 'polypeptide(L)'
;PAAAGGGPVAIWATPATTGSPYQRNLIREFAGGAPVTEVPCPGLADAVEHADEAAITAAVAAAAALTPDDVTTLVLGCTHYELVAERIRAAV
;
A
#
# COMPACT_ATOMS: atom_id res chain seq x y z
N PRO A 1 -2.66 -15.01 5.76
CA PRO A 1 -3.03 -13.84 4.92
C PRO A 1 -3.02 -12.56 5.77
N ALA A 2 -2.77 -11.40 5.18
CA ALA A 2 -2.83 -10.11 5.90
C ALA A 2 -4.20 -9.91 6.59
N ALA A 3 -5.27 -10.37 5.95
CA ALA A 3 -6.62 -10.33 6.48
C ALA A 3 -6.93 -11.39 7.57
N ALA A 4 -5.98 -12.25 7.95
CA ALA A 4 -6.22 -13.31 8.94
C ALA A 4 -6.59 -12.77 10.34
N GLY A 5 -6.21 -11.52 10.65
CA GLY A 5 -6.62 -10.82 11.86
C GLY A 5 -8.04 -10.27 11.83
N GLY A 6 -8.73 -10.32 10.68
CA GLY A 6 -10.11 -9.85 10.51
C GLY A 6 -10.32 -8.33 10.56
N GLY A 7 -9.26 -7.54 10.77
CA GLY A 7 -9.31 -6.07 10.77
C GLY A 7 -9.18 -5.44 9.38
N PRO A 8 -9.51 -4.15 9.22
CA PRO A 8 -9.36 -3.43 7.96
C PRO A 8 -7.91 -3.43 7.47
N VAL A 9 -7.74 -3.65 6.16
CA VAL A 9 -6.45 -3.75 5.48
C VAL A 9 -6.33 -2.66 4.42
N ALA A 10 -5.17 -2.01 4.31
CA ALA A 10 -4.83 -1.22 3.13
C ALA A 10 -3.74 -1.92 2.31
N ILE A 11 -3.82 -1.81 0.98
CA ILE A 11 -2.81 -2.33 0.06
C ILE A 11 -2.23 -1.17 -0.72
N TRP A 12 -0.96 -0.86 -0.45
CA TRP A 12 -0.20 0.15 -1.18
C TRP A 12 0.47 -0.52 -2.39
N ALA A 13 0.13 -0.08 -3.60
CA ALA A 13 0.67 -0.66 -4.82
C ALA A 13 0.89 0.39 -5.91
N THR A 14 1.58 0.02 -6.99
CA THR A 14 1.72 0.91 -8.14
C THR A 14 0.34 1.21 -8.77
N PRO A 15 0.18 2.32 -9.51
CA PRO A 15 -1.07 2.61 -10.22
C PRO A 15 -1.50 1.52 -11.20
N ALA A 16 -0.55 0.78 -11.79
CA ALA A 16 -0.85 -0.31 -12.71
C ALA A 16 -1.45 -1.54 -12.00
N THR A 17 -1.04 -1.81 -10.76
CA THR A 17 -1.55 -2.92 -9.96
C THR A 17 -2.85 -2.57 -9.25
N THR A 18 -2.96 -1.34 -8.74
CA THR A 18 -4.09 -0.86 -7.93
C THR A 18 -5.40 -0.91 -8.71
N GLY A 19 -6.43 -1.60 -8.19
CA GLY A 19 -7.73 -1.73 -8.85
C GLY A 19 -7.75 -2.68 -10.05
N SER A 20 -6.62 -3.32 -10.37
CA SER A 20 -6.53 -4.26 -11.49
C SER A 20 -7.45 -5.47 -11.28
N PRO A 21 -7.96 -6.09 -12.36
CA PRO A 21 -8.78 -7.31 -12.24
C PRO A 21 -8.08 -8.42 -11.46
N TYR A 22 -6.75 -8.53 -11.62
CA TYR A 22 -5.92 -9.50 -10.91
C TYR A 22 -5.89 -9.22 -9.40
N GLN A 23 -5.56 -8.00 -8.98
CA GLN A 23 -5.53 -7.64 -7.56
C GLN A 23 -6.91 -7.83 -6.91
N ARG A 24 -7.98 -7.37 -7.57
CA ARG A 24 -9.35 -7.55 -7.08
C ARG A 24 -9.74 -9.02 -6.97
N ASN A 25 -9.21 -9.89 -7.84
CA ASN A 25 -9.43 -11.33 -7.71
C ASN A 25 -8.77 -11.89 -6.45
N LEU A 26 -7.50 -11.52 -6.20
CA LEU A 26 -6.80 -11.92 -4.98
C LEU A 26 -7.50 -11.39 -3.72
N ILE A 27 -7.98 -10.15 -3.73
CA ILE A 27 -8.76 -9.60 -2.61
C ILE A 27 -10.01 -10.44 -2.36
N ARG A 28 -10.80 -10.75 -3.40
CA ARG A 28 -12.00 -11.59 -3.25
C ARG A 28 -11.68 -12.98 -2.69
N GLU A 29 -10.58 -13.57 -3.12
CA GLU A 29 -10.20 -14.92 -2.73
C GLU A 29 -9.60 -14.99 -1.32
N PHE A 30 -8.80 -13.99 -0.92
CA PHE A 30 -7.96 -14.08 0.27
C PHE A 30 -8.27 -13.08 1.38
N ALA A 31 -9.12 -12.06 1.15
CA ALA A 31 -9.44 -11.07 2.18
C ALA A 31 -10.37 -11.60 3.28
N GLY A 32 -11.01 -12.76 3.09
CA GLY A 32 -11.81 -13.40 4.15
C GLY A 32 -12.94 -12.52 4.72
N GLY A 33 -13.45 -11.57 3.93
CA GLY A 33 -14.47 -10.60 4.35
C GLY A 33 -13.94 -9.35 5.08
N ALA A 34 -12.63 -9.25 5.31
CA ALA A 34 -12.03 -8.02 5.84
C ALA A 34 -12.23 -6.84 4.86
N PRO A 35 -12.53 -5.63 5.35
CA PRO A 35 -12.51 -4.43 4.53
C PRO A 35 -11.11 -4.22 3.93
N VAL A 36 -11.04 -3.98 2.62
CA VAL A 36 -9.77 -3.74 1.92
C VAL A 36 -9.83 -2.41 1.18
N THR A 37 -8.87 -1.53 1.47
CA THR A 37 -8.65 -0.27 0.75
C THR A 37 -7.46 -0.41 -0.19
N GLU A 38 -7.71 -0.22 -1.48
CA GLU A 38 -6.67 -0.19 -2.52
C GLU A 38 -6.10 1.23 -2.62
N VAL A 39 -4.81 1.41 -2.29
CA VAL A 39 -4.15 2.74 -2.28
C VAL A 39 -3.08 2.78 -3.38
N PRO A 40 -3.24 3.61 -4.42
CA PRO A 40 -2.21 3.78 -5.43
C PRO A 40 -1.08 4.67 -4.88
N CYS A 41 0.16 4.30 -5.20
CA CYS A 41 1.37 5.06 -4.83
C CYS A 41 2.13 5.51 -6.09
N PRO A 42 1.63 6.49 -6.86
CA PRO A 42 2.31 6.99 -8.06
C PRO A 42 3.72 7.51 -7.74
N GLY A 43 4.71 7.12 -8.54
CA GLY A 43 6.08 7.61 -8.43
C GLY A 43 6.90 7.06 -7.25
N LEU A 44 6.30 6.35 -6.28
CA LEU A 44 7.03 5.84 -5.12
C LEU A 44 8.11 4.81 -5.52
N ALA A 45 7.81 3.92 -6.47
CA ALA A 45 8.78 2.92 -6.93
C ALA A 45 9.98 3.59 -7.61
N ASP A 46 9.72 4.50 -8.54
CA ASP A 46 10.75 5.25 -9.27
C ASP A 46 11.59 6.11 -8.30
N ALA A 47 10.96 6.76 -7.32
CA ALA A 47 11.66 7.56 -6.32
C ALA A 47 12.62 6.70 -5.46
N VAL A 48 12.19 5.50 -5.07
CA VAL A 48 13.04 4.54 -4.36
C VAL A 48 14.19 4.06 -5.25
N GLU A 49 13.93 3.74 -6.51
CA GLU A 49 14.96 3.28 -7.46
C GLU A 49 16.07 4.32 -7.66
N HIS A 50 15.72 5.61 -7.65
CA HIS A 50 16.66 6.72 -7.82
C HIS A 50 17.21 7.29 -6.50
N ALA A 51 16.81 6.72 -5.36
CA ALA A 51 17.11 7.24 -4.02
C ALA A 51 16.76 8.74 -3.86
N ASP A 52 15.65 9.18 -4.46
CA ASP A 52 15.14 10.55 -4.33
C ASP A 52 14.31 10.67 -3.04
N GLU A 53 14.98 11.04 -1.96
CA GLU A 53 14.38 11.20 -0.62
C GLU A 53 13.21 12.20 -0.58
N ALA A 54 13.25 13.25 -1.39
CA ALA A 54 12.19 14.24 -1.44
C ALA A 54 10.94 13.66 -2.11
N ALA A 55 11.13 12.98 -3.24
CA ALA A 55 10.04 12.31 -3.95
C ALA A 55 9.46 11.13 -3.14
N ILE A 56 10.29 10.35 -2.44
CA ILE A 56 9.85 9.30 -1.51
C ILE A 56 8.94 9.91 -0.44
N THR A 57 9.38 11.00 0.20
CA THR A 57 8.60 11.66 1.27
C THR A 57 7.24 12.14 0.76
N ALA A 58 7.22 12.79 -0.41
CA ALA A 58 6.00 13.29 -1.01
C ALA A 58 5.03 12.16 -1.38
N ALA A 59 5.54 11.08 -1.99
CA ALA A 59 4.73 9.93 -2.39
C ALA A 59 4.17 9.16 -1.19
N VAL A 60 4.97 8.96 -0.14
CA VAL A 60 4.50 8.34 1.12
C VAL A 60 3.42 9.18 1.79
N ALA A 61 3.61 10.50 1.90
CA ALA A 61 2.61 11.38 2.50
C ALA A 61 1.29 11.37 1.70
N ALA A 62 1.37 11.37 0.36
CA ALA A 62 0.19 11.29 -0.49
C ALA A 62 -0.56 9.96 -0.32
N ALA A 63 0.14 8.84 -0.26
CA ALA A 63 -0.48 7.53 -0.03
C ALA A 63 -1.05 7.39 1.39
N ALA A 64 -0.37 7.93 2.40
CA ALA A 64 -0.87 7.99 3.77
C ALA A 64 -2.17 8.77 3.88
N ALA A 65 -2.28 9.93 3.22
CA ALA A 65 -3.52 10.72 3.21
C ALA A 65 -4.72 10.01 2.55
N LEU A 66 -4.48 8.97 1.75
CA LEU A 66 -5.51 8.12 1.14
C LEU A 66 -5.79 6.84 1.96
N THR A 67 -5.02 6.61 3.02
CA THR A 67 -5.16 5.43 3.88
C THR A 67 -6.12 5.76 5.03
N PRO A 68 -7.21 4.98 5.23
CA PRO A 68 -8.12 5.21 6.35
C PRO A 68 -7.44 4.99 7.71
N ASP A 69 -7.80 5.84 8.69
CA ASP A 69 -7.24 5.82 10.05
C ASP A 69 -7.57 4.54 10.86
N ASP A 70 -8.57 3.75 10.40
CA ASP A 70 -8.99 2.50 11.05
C ASP A 70 -8.28 1.25 10.49
N VAL A 71 -7.35 1.44 9.54
CA VAL A 71 -6.51 0.35 9.02
C VAL A 71 -5.64 -0.23 10.12
N THR A 72 -5.68 -1.54 10.24
CA THR A 72 -4.89 -2.30 11.23
C THR A 72 -3.71 -3.03 10.60
N THR A 73 -3.76 -3.23 9.28
CA THR A 73 -2.73 -3.94 8.53
C THR A 73 -2.46 -3.25 7.20
N LEU A 74 -1.17 -3.02 6.92
CA LEU A 74 -0.71 -2.48 5.64
C LEU A 74 0.02 -3.56 4.85
N VAL A 75 -0.36 -3.74 3.58
CA VAL A 75 0.29 -4.64 2.64
C VAL A 75 1.06 -3.82 1.61
N LEU A 76 2.35 -4.13 1.45
CA LEU A 76 3.20 -3.53 0.43
C LEU A 76 3.16 -4.38 -0.85
N GLY A 77 2.44 -3.90 -1.86
CA GLY A 77 2.22 -4.59 -3.13
C GLY A 77 3.32 -4.38 -4.17
N CYS A 78 4.41 -3.69 -3.83
CA CYS A 78 5.57 -3.48 -4.69
C CYS A 78 6.86 -3.79 -3.92
N THR A 79 7.78 -4.52 -4.54
CA THR A 79 9.05 -4.91 -3.93
C THR A 79 9.94 -3.73 -3.53
N HIS A 80 9.82 -2.59 -4.21
CA HIS A 80 10.57 -1.37 -3.87
C HIS A 80 10.17 -0.82 -2.50
N TYR A 81 8.92 -0.99 -2.07
CA TYR A 81 8.38 -0.30 -0.89
C TYR A 81 8.96 -0.87 0.41
N GLU A 82 9.45 -2.12 0.39
CA GLU A 82 10.15 -2.73 1.52
C GLU A 82 11.40 -1.93 1.94
N LEU A 83 12.05 -1.25 1.00
CA LEU A 83 13.24 -0.42 1.28
C LEU A 83 12.91 0.83 2.11
N VAL A 84 11.64 1.22 2.16
CA VAL A 84 11.16 2.41 2.88
C VAL A 84 10.03 2.06 3.87
N ALA A 85 9.90 0.78 4.25
CA ALA A 85 8.80 0.28 5.09
C ALA A 85 8.67 1.02 6.43
N GLU A 86 9.79 1.38 7.07
CA GLU A 86 9.76 2.14 8.33
C GLU A 86 9.22 3.56 8.13
N ARG A 87 9.53 4.20 7.00
CA ARG A 87 9.01 5.53 6.66
C ARG A 87 7.51 5.47 6.36
N ILE A 88 7.07 4.43 5.68
CA ILE A 88 5.67 4.15 5.44
C ILE A 88 4.93 3.94 6.77
N ARG A 89 5.45 3.07 7.65
CA ARG A 89 4.89 2.81 8.98
C ARG A 89 4.76 4.06 9.84
N ALA A 90 5.72 4.98 9.76
CA ALA A 90 5.67 6.22 10.54
C ALA A 90 4.65 7.24 10.02
N ALA A 91 4.16 7.07 8.78
CA ALA A 91 3.23 8.00 8.14
C ALA A 91 1.76 7.58 8.24
N VAL A 92 1.48 6.34 8.68
CA VAL A 92 0.13 5.76 8.80
C VAL A 92 -0.24 5.46 10.25
#